data_AF-A0A498MI32-F1
#
_entry.id   AF-A0A498MI32-F1
#
_cell.length_a   1.000
_cell.length_b   1.000
_cell.length_c   1.000
_cell.angle_alpha   90.00
_cell.angle_beta   90.00
_cell.angle_gamma   90.00
#
_symmetry.space_group_name_H-M   'P 1'
#
loop_
_entity.id
_entity.type
_entity.pdbx_description
1 polymer ?
#
loop_
_entity_poly.entity_id
_entity_poly.type
_entity_poly.pdbx_seq_one_letter_code
_entity_poly.pdbx_strand_id
1 'polypeptide(L)'
;MPVQCSNCVQRRAVLKRPKTGHSLCKDCFFWAFEEEIHQTIVSASLFNRGETVAIGASGGKDSTVLAHVMKVLNERYDYGLNLLLLSVDEGITGYRDDSLETVKRNQQQYELPLKIVSYEELYGWTMDAIVKQVGLKNNCTFCGVFRRQALDRGAMMLKVDKICTGK
;
A
#
# COMPACT_ATOMS: atom_id res chain seq x y z
N MET A 1 2.86 -38.19 5.37
CA MET A 1 3.57 -37.52 6.47
C MET A 1 3.44 -36.01 6.31
N PRO A 2 3.19 -35.23 7.38
CA PRO A 2 3.12 -33.78 7.27
C PRO A 2 4.48 -33.24 6.82
N VAL A 3 4.50 -32.49 5.72
CA VAL A 3 5.73 -31.90 5.18
C VAL A 3 6.26 -30.87 6.19
N GLN A 4 7.53 -31.00 6.56
CA GLN A 4 8.20 -30.04 7.46
C GLN A 4 8.70 -28.82 6.69
N CYS A 5 8.86 -27.70 7.40
CA CYS A 5 9.43 -26.48 6.84
C CYS A 5 10.88 -26.73 6.39
N SER A 6 11.18 -26.49 5.12
CA SER A 6 12.52 -26.64 4.57
C SER A 6 13.55 -25.68 5.17
N ASN A 7 13.11 -24.57 5.79
CA ASN A 7 14.02 -23.58 6.38
C ASN A 7 14.32 -23.87 7.86
N CYS A 8 13.29 -24.00 8.70
CA CYS A 8 13.49 -24.19 10.14
C CYS A 8 13.47 -25.65 10.59
N VAL A 9 12.94 -26.58 9.78
CA VAL A 9 12.81 -28.04 10.04
C VAL A 9 11.99 -28.41 11.30
N GLN A 10 11.67 -27.45 12.16
CA GLN A 10 10.96 -27.64 13.42
C GLN A 10 9.44 -27.57 13.30
N ARG A 11 8.93 -26.79 12.34
CA ARG A 11 7.48 -26.53 12.19
C ARG A 11 6.94 -27.21 10.94
N ARG A 12 5.64 -27.51 10.95
CA ARG A 12 4.92 -28.03 9.76
C ARG A 12 4.87 -26.95 8.68
N ALA A 13 5.12 -27.34 7.45
CA ALA A 13 4.94 -26.46 6.30
C ALA A 13 3.43 -26.23 6.08
N VAL A 14 3.06 -24.97 5.88
CA VAL A 14 1.68 -24.55 5.58
C VAL A 14 1.50 -24.17 4.12
N LEU A 15 2.59 -23.87 3.42
CA LEU A 15 2.58 -23.51 2.01
C LEU A 15 3.81 -24.04 1.29
N LYS A 16 3.68 -24.24 -0.01
CA LYS A 16 4.80 -24.54 -0.92
C LYS A 16 4.98 -23.35 -1.85
N ARG A 17 6.15 -22.75 -1.86
CA ARG A 17 6.46 -21.62 -2.73
C ARG A 17 6.48 -22.10 -4.18
N PRO A 18 5.69 -21.49 -5.10
CA PRO A 18 5.70 -21.90 -6.51
C PRO A 18 7.02 -21.55 -7.19
N LYS A 19 7.65 -20.43 -6.84
CA LYS A 19 8.91 -19.95 -7.45
C LYS A 19 10.11 -20.84 -7.15
N THR A 20 10.24 -21.33 -5.92
CA THR A 20 11.43 -22.10 -5.47
C THR A 20 11.12 -23.57 -5.20
N GLY A 21 9.85 -23.95 -5.08
CA GLY A 21 9.44 -25.29 -4.67
C GLY A 21 9.58 -25.59 -3.18
N HIS A 22 10.06 -24.64 -2.37
CA HIS A 22 10.33 -24.83 -0.94
C HIS A 22 9.02 -24.90 -0.15
N SER A 23 8.93 -25.84 0.79
CA SER A 23 7.81 -25.96 1.72
C SER A 23 8.11 -25.16 2.98
N LEU A 24 7.35 -24.12 3.29
CA LEU A 24 7.64 -23.21 4.41
C LEU A 24 6.53 -23.19 5.45
N CYS A 25 6.91 -22.99 6.72
CA CYS A 25 5.96 -22.58 7.75
C CYS A 25 5.60 -21.10 7.60
N LYS A 26 4.58 -20.65 8.33
CA LYS A 26 4.05 -19.28 8.24
C LYS A 26 5.13 -18.22 8.51
N ASP A 27 5.91 -18.40 9.57
CA ASP A 27 6.92 -17.43 9.99
C ASP A 27 8.11 -17.36 9.02
N CYS A 28 8.61 -18.52 8.58
CA CYS A 28 9.69 -18.55 7.59
C CYS A 28 9.26 -17.97 6.24
N PHE A 29 7.98 -18.11 5.89
CA PHE A 29 7.45 -17.46 4.70
C PHE A 29 7.40 -15.94 4.86
N PHE A 30 6.88 -15.40 5.96
CA PHE A 30 6.86 -13.96 6.19
C PHE A 30 8.26 -13.37 6.18
N TRP A 31 9.20 -13.99 6.90
CA TRP A 31 10.58 -13.53 6.91
C TRP A 31 11.20 -13.54 5.51
N ALA A 32 11.04 -14.64 4.75
CA ALA A 32 11.58 -14.72 3.40
C ALA A 32 10.93 -13.71 2.44
N PHE A 33 9.62 -13.45 2.60
CA PHE A 33 8.88 -12.48 1.81
C PHE A 33 9.34 -11.05 2.09
N GLU A 34 9.49 -10.68 3.37
CA GLU A 34 10.03 -9.38 3.79
C GLU A 34 11.47 -9.20 3.31
N GLU A 35 12.31 -10.24 3.43
CA GLU A 35 13.71 -10.19 3.00
C GLU A 35 13.86 -10.03 1.49
N GLU A 36 13.02 -10.69 0.67
CA GLU A 36 13.01 -10.48 -0.78
C GLU A 36 12.68 -9.02 -1.14
N ILE A 37 11.77 -8.39 -0.40
CA ILE A 37 11.42 -6.97 -0.58
C ILE A 37 12.59 -6.09 -0.15
N HIS A 38 13.22 -6.37 1.00
CA HIS A 38 14.43 -5.67 1.45
C HIS A 38 15.55 -5.73 0.40
N GLN A 39 15.86 -6.92 -0.10
CA GLN A 39 16.87 -7.11 -1.15
C GLN A 39 16.55 -6.32 -2.40
N THR A 40 15.27 -6.27 -2.81
CA THR A 40 14.85 -5.46 -3.97
C THR A 40 15.05 -3.96 -3.71
N ILE A 41 14.67 -3.48 -2.53
CA ILE A 41 14.83 -2.07 -2.13
C ILE A 41 16.31 -1.66 -2.14
N VAL A 42 17.18 -2.47 -1.56
CA VAL A 42 18.62 -2.18 -1.43
C VAL A 42 19.32 -2.31 -2.80
N SER A 43 19.07 -3.40 -3.53
CA SER A 43 19.72 -3.63 -4.84
C SER A 43 19.34 -2.57 -5.87
N ALA A 44 18.10 -2.10 -5.86
CA ALA A 44 17.65 -1.01 -6.74
C ALA A 44 17.90 0.39 -6.14
N SER A 45 18.45 0.48 -4.92
CA SER A 45 18.69 1.75 -4.20
C SER A 45 17.45 2.66 -4.21
N LEU A 46 16.29 2.09 -3.89
CA LEU A 46 15.00 2.78 -4.04
C LEU A 46 14.83 3.96 -3.09
N PHE A 47 15.46 3.92 -1.91
CA PHE A 47 15.29 4.93 -0.87
C PHE A 47 16.63 5.38 -0.30
N ASN A 48 16.66 6.63 0.15
CA ASN A 48 17.75 7.23 0.91
C ASN A 48 17.26 7.57 2.32
N ARG A 49 18.16 7.51 3.28
CA ARG A 49 17.85 7.85 4.68
C ARG A 49 17.37 9.30 4.77
N GLY A 50 16.31 9.54 5.54
CA GLY A 50 15.71 10.86 5.73
C GLY A 50 14.64 11.24 4.70
N GLU A 51 14.46 10.44 3.64
CA GLU A 51 13.40 10.68 2.66
C GLU A 51 12.00 10.43 3.24
N THR A 52 11.04 11.17 2.72
CA THR A 52 9.62 11.01 3.04
C THR A 52 8.93 10.20 1.96
N VAL A 53 8.33 9.09 2.36
CA VAL A 53 7.71 8.13 1.43
C VAL A 53 6.21 8.04 1.71
N ALA A 54 5.40 8.41 0.71
CA ALA A 54 3.96 8.24 0.73
C ALA A 54 3.56 6.84 0.26
N ILE A 55 2.80 6.12 1.07
CA ILE A 55 2.25 4.81 0.73
C ILE A 55 0.79 5.00 0.34
N GLY A 56 0.45 4.64 -0.91
CA GLY A 56 -0.91 4.69 -1.42
C GLY A 56 -1.81 3.68 -0.72
N ALA A 57 -2.72 4.15 0.13
CA ALA A 57 -3.65 3.34 0.91
C ALA A 57 -5.06 3.38 0.30
N SER A 58 -5.48 2.29 -0.34
CA SER A 58 -6.84 2.16 -0.91
C SER A 58 -7.79 1.32 -0.05
N GLY A 59 -7.31 0.75 1.06
CA GLY A 59 -8.06 -0.23 1.87
C GLY A 59 -7.98 -1.66 1.33
N GLY A 60 -7.35 -1.86 0.16
CA GLY A 60 -7.16 -3.19 -0.43
C GLY A 60 -6.00 -3.96 0.22
N LYS A 61 -6.06 -5.29 0.07
CA LYS A 61 -5.05 -6.23 0.62
C LYS A 61 -3.61 -5.84 0.26
N ASP A 62 -3.37 -5.46 -0.99
CA ASP A 62 -2.02 -5.20 -1.52
C ASP A 62 -1.44 -3.92 -0.89
N SER A 63 -2.26 -2.87 -0.77
CA SER A 63 -1.86 -1.62 -0.11
C SER A 63 -1.61 -1.79 1.40
N THR A 64 -2.41 -2.62 2.07
CA THR A 64 -2.25 -2.90 3.50
C THR A 64 -0.99 -3.71 3.77
N VAL A 65 -0.71 -4.73 2.95
CA VAL A 65 0.54 -5.50 3.05
C VAL A 65 1.75 -4.61 2.77
N LEU A 66 1.68 -3.74 1.76
CA LEU A 66 2.77 -2.81 1.46
C LEU A 66 3.06 -1.87 2.63
N ALA A 67 2.02 -1.27 3.24
CA ALA A 67 2.17 -0.42 4.42
C ALA A 67 2.81 -1.17 5.59
N HIS A 68 2.36 -2.40 5.84
CA HIS A 68 2.90 -3.25 6.89
C HIS A 68 4.38 -3.59 6.66
N VAL A 69 4.73 -4.08 5.46
CA VAL A 69 6.11 -4.47 5.15
C VAL A 69 7.04 -3.25 5.18
N MET A 70 6.63 -2.11 4.61
CA MET A 70 7.46 -0.89 4.65
C MET A 70 7.74 -0.45 6.09
N LYS A 71 6.74 -0.49 6.97
CA LYS A 71 6.90 -0.22 8.41
C LYS A 71 7.89 -1.19 9.05
N VAL A 72 7.66 -2.51 8.90
CA VAL A 72 8.50 -3.55 9.49
C VAL A 72 9.94 -3.46 8.99
N LEU A 73 10.15 -3.24 7.70
CA LEU A 73 11.50 -3.13 7.12
C LEU A 73 12.20 -1.84 7.57
N ASN A 74 11.48 -0.72 7.66
CA ASN A 74 12.03 0.54 8.15
C ASN A 74 12.50 0.42 9.60
N GLU A 75 11.76 -0.30 10.45
CA GLU A 75 12.15 -0.57 11.84
C GLU A 75 13.26 -1.63 11.96
N ARG A 76 13.17 -2.72 11.19
CA ARG A 76 14.12 -3.85 11.26
C ARG A 76 15.51 -3.50 10.73
N TYR A 77 15.57 -2.75 9.62
CA TYR A 77 16.83 -2.40 8.94
C TYR A 77 17.22 -0.93 9.14
N ASP A 78 16.49 -0.19 9.97
CA ASP A 78 16.72 1.23 10.26
C ASP A 78 16.92 2.07 8.99
N TYR A 79 15.99 2.00 8.03
CA TYR A 79 16.10 2.79 6.81
C TYR A 79 16.03 4.31 7.09
N GLY A 80 15.46 4.71 8.23
CA GLY A 80 15.29 6.11 8.61
C GLY A 80 14.37 6.88 7.66
N LEU A 81 13.34 6.22 7.14
CA LEU A 81 12.33 6.82 6.26
C LEU A 81 11.17 7.40 7.06
N ASN A 82 10.68 8.55 6.60
CA ASN A 82 9.45 9.15 7.10
C ASN A 82 8.27 8.57 6.31
N LEU A 83 7.64 7.53 6.86
CA LEU A 83 6.52 6.85 6.21
C LEU A 83 5.21 7.58 6.51
N LEU A 84 4.38 7.76 5.47
CA LEU A 84 3.02 8.28 5.62
C LEU A 84 2.06 7.56 4.68
N LEU A 85 0.79 7.53 5.06
CA LEU A 85 -0.29 6.95 4.27
C LEU A 85 -0.98 8.06 3.47
N LEU A 86 -1.17 7.83 2.18
CA LEU A 86 -1.90 8.72 1.29
C LEU A 86 -3.10 7.97 0.71
N SER A 87 -4.31 8.43 1.01
CA SER A 87 -5.56 7.88 0.49
C SER A 87 -6.30 8.92 -0.33
N VAL A 88 -7.01 8.45 -1.36
CA VAL A 88 -7.75 9.32 -2.28
C VAL A 88 -9.24 9.05 -2.09
N ASP A 89 -9.99 10.13 -1.85
CA ASP A 89 -11.45 10.17 -1.81
C ASP A 89 -12.06 10.71 -3.11
N GLU A 90 -12.48 9.82 -3.99
CA GLU A 90 -13.25 10.06 -5.21
C GLU A 90 -14.69 10.59 -5.02
N GLY A 91 -15.23 10.64 -3.80
CA GLY A 91 -16.63 11.05 -3.55
C GLY A 91 -17.70 10.15 -4.17
N ILE A 92 -17.58 8.81 -4.04
CA ILE A 92 -18.61 7.86 -4.50
C ILE A 92 -19.54 7.53 -3.34
N THR A 93 -20.79 7.98 -3.44
CA THR A 93 -21.82 7.78 -2.40
C THR A 93 -22.07 6.28 -2.15
N GLY A 94 -22.00 5.84 -0.89
CA GLY A 94 -22.40 4.49 -0.46
C GLY A 94 -21.38 3.36 -0.67
N TYR A 95 -20.26 3.57 -1.37
CA TYR A 95 -19.21 2.56 -1.56
C TYR A 95 -18.05 2.68 -0.55
N ARG A 96 -17.94 3.82 0.15
CA ARG A 96 -16.65 4.22 0.73
C ARG A 96 -16.54 4.30 2.25
N ASP A 97 -17.62 4.12 3.00
CA ASP A 97 -17.54 4.04 4.46
C ASP A 97 -16.60 2.89 4.89
N ASP A 98 -16.76 1.70 4.32
CA ASP A 98 -15.97 0.51 4.69
C ASP A 98 -14.48 0.63 4.32
N SER A 99 -14.18 1.26 3.18
CA SER A 99 -12.80 1.47 2.72
C SER A 99 -12.07 2.53 3.56
N LEU A 100 -12.75 3.63 3.91
CA LEU A 100 -12.17 4.67 4.77
C LEU A 100 -11.97 4.17 6.21
N GLU A 101 -12.90 3.36 6.73
CA GLU A 101 -12.74 2.71 8.03
C GLU A 101 -11.50 1.80 8.05
N THR A 102 -11.29 1.02 6.99
CA THR A 102 -10.09 0.17 6.87
C THR A 102 -8.81 1.00 6.85
N VAL A 103 -8.78 2.11 6.12
CA VAL A 103 -7.61 2.99 6.06
C VAL A 103 -7.34 3.68 7.41
N LYS A 104 -8.39 4.10 8.12
CA LYS A 104 -8.27 4.65 9.49
C LYS A 104 -7.77 3.59 10.48
N ARG A 105 -8.23 2.35 10.36
CA ARG A 105 -7.72 1.23 11.17
C ARG A 105 -6.25 0.98 10.89
N ASN A 106 -5.83 1.01 9.63
CA ASN A 106 -4.41 0.89 9.25
C ASN A 106 -3.57 2.03 9.86
N GLN A 107 -4.07 3.27 9.82
CA GLN A 107 -3.41 4.41 10.45
C GLN A 107 -3.16 4.16 11.94
N GLN A 108 -4.17 3.68 12.67
CA GLN A 108 -4.06 3.39 14.10
C GLN A 108 -3.15 2.18 14.38
N GLN A 109 -3.27 1.12 13.60
CA GLN A 109 -2.51 -0.11 13.79
C GLN A 109 -1.02 0.08 13.51
N TYR A 110 -0.66 0.90 12.52
CA TYR A 110 0.72 1.14 12.13
C TYR A 110 1.28 2.46 12.66
N GLU A 111 0.48 3.27 13.34
CA GLU A 111 0.85 4.58 13.89
C GLU A 111 1.55 5.47 12.83
N LEU A 112 1.03 5.44 11.60
CA LEU A 112 1.54 6.23 10.49
C LEU A 112 0.63 7.44 10.24
N PRO A 113 1.16 8.63 9.94
CA PRO A 113 0.34 9.77 9.55
C PRO A 113 -0.50 9.43 8.31
N LEU A 114 -1.80 9.72 8.34
CA LEU A 114 -2.69 9.51 7.18
C LEU A 114 -3.14 10.86 6.65
N LYS A 115 -2.97 11.05 5.34
CA LYS A 115 -3.59 12.12 4.59
C LYS A 115 -4.62 11.53 3.64
N ILE A 116 -5.84 12.05 3.73
CA ILE A 116 -6.91 11.79 2.78
C ILE A 116 -7.04 13.03 1.90
N VAL A 117 -7.05 12.85 0.58
CA VAL A 117 -7.29 13.92 -0.40
C VAL A 117 -8.56 13.61 -1.17
N SER A 118 -9.50 14.54 -1.24
CA SER A 118 -10.74 14.32 -1.98
C SER A 118 -10.73 14.93 -3.39
N TYR A 119 -11.50 14.36 -4.32
CA TYR A 119 -11.69 14.93 -5.65
C TYR A 119 -12.44 16.27 -5.58
N GLU A 120 -13.34 16.40 -4.61
CA GLU A 120 -14.03 17.66 -4.37
C GLU A 120 -13.03 18.76 -3.98
N GLU A 121 -12.10 18.50 -3.06
CA GLU A 121 -11.05 19.46 -2.70
C GLU A 121 -10.07 19.75 -3.86
N LEU A 122 -9.73 18.73 -4.66
CA LEU A 122 -8.70 18.86 -5.70
C LEU A 122 -9.22 19.45 -7.01
N TYR A 123 -10.48 19.18 -7.35
CA TYR A 123 -11.04 19.48 -8.66
C TYR A 123 -12.38 20.24 -8.58
N GLY A 124 -13.03 20.30 -7.41
CA GLY A 124 -14.38 20.84 -7.27
C GLY A 124 -15.49 19.91 -7.78
N TRP A 125 -15.14 18.66 -8.09
CA TRP A 125 -16.06 17.66 -8.64
C TRP A 125 -15.89 16.33 -7.93
N THR A 126 -16.99 15.66 -7.60
CA THR A 126 -17.00 14.26 -7.17
C THR A 126 -17.18 13.33 -8.38
N MET A 127 -16.82 12.06 -8.24
CA MET A 127 -17.13 11.07 -9.28
C MET A 127 -18.64 10.99 -9.54
N ASP A 128 -19.47 11.11 -8.50
CA ASP A 128 -20.94 11.12 -8.63
C ASP A 128 -21.43 12.28 -9.51
N ALA A 129 -20.84 13.47 -9.34
CA ALA A 129 -21.13 14.65 -10.17
C ALA A 129 -20.68 14.45 -11.63
N ILE A 130 -19.52 13.84 -11.85
CA ILE A 130 -19.02 13.52 -13.19
C ILE A 130 -19.95 12.52 -13.88
N VAL A 131 -20.40 11.47 -13.19
CA VAL A 131 -21.33 10.48 -13.75
C VAL A 131 -22.67 11.13 -14.11
N LYS A 132 -23.18 12.05 -13.27
CA LYS A 132 -24.41 12.79 -13.55
C LYS A 132 -24.32 13.65 -14.82
N GLN A 133 -23.14 14.20 -15.12
CA GLN A 133 -22.95 15.10 -16.26
C GLN A 133 -22.53 14.41 -17.55
N VAL A 134 -21.68 13.38 -17.47
CA VAL A 134 -21.06 12.71 -18.64
C VAL A 134 -21.72 11.36 -18.95
N GLY A 135 -22.52 10.81 -18.02
CA GLY A 135 -23.14 9.50 -18.13
C GLY A 135 -22.25 8.35 -17.64
N LEU A 136 -22.65 7.10 -17.91
CA LEU A 136 -21.98 5.89 -17.43
C LEU A 136 -20.80 5.40 -18.30
N LYS A 137 -20.54 6.07 -19.44
CA LYS A 137 -19.51 5.63 -20.40
C LYS A 137 -18.14 6.20 -20.02
N ASN A 138 -17.10 5.35 -20.01
CA ASN A 138 -15.69 5.68 -19.72
C ASN A 138 -15.35 6.10 -18.27
N ASN A 139 -16.24 5.87 -17.30
CA ASN A 139 -16.04 6.34 -15.92
C ASN A 139 -14.80 5.73 -15.23
N CYS A 140 -14.44 4.49 -15.54
CA CYS A 140 -13.22 3.85 -15.05
C CYS A 140 -11.95 4.52 -15.60
N THR A 141 -11.99 5.01 -16.84
CA THR A 141 -10.88 5.73 -17.47
C THR A 141 -10.66 7.08 -16.80
N PHE A 142 -11.74 7.84 -16.60
CA PHE A 142 -11.69 9.10 -15.85
C PHE A 142 -11.20 8.88 -14.43
N CYS A 143 -11.83 7.96 -13.69
CA CYS A 143 -11.44 7.57 -12.34
C CYS A 143 -9.94 7.22 -12.25
N GLY A 144 -9.41 6.43 -13.18
CA GLY A 144 -7.99 6.06 -13.19
C GLY A 144 -7.03 7.23 -13.44
N VAL A 145 -7.40 8.18 -14.31
CA VAL A 145 -6.60 9.38 -14.60
C VAL A 145 -6.63 10.33 -13.40
N PHE A 146 -7.82 10.64 -12.88
CA PHE A 146 -7.98 11.50 -11.71
C PHE A 146 -7.30 10.93 -10.47
N ARG A 147 -7.27 9.60 -10.31
CA ARG A 147 -6.67 8.96 -9.13
C ARG A 147 -5.16 9.12 -9.12
N ARG A 148 -4.51 8.99 -10.28
CA ARG A 148 -3.06 9.25 -10.40
C ARG A 148 -2.74 10.72 -10.14
N GLN A 149 -3.50 11.62 -10.73
CA GLN A 149 -3.32 13.06 -10.50
C GLN A 149 -3.58 13.45 -9.04
N ALA A 150 -4.54 12.80 -8.37
CA ALA A 150 -4.83 13.05 -6.97
C ALA A 150 -3.71 12.55 -6.06
N LEU A 151 -3.12 11.38 -6.35
CA LEU A 151 -1.95 10.88 -5.64
C LEU A 151 -0.74 11.81 -5.84
N ASP A 152 -0.50 12.27 -7.06
CA ASP A 152 0.59 13.19 -7.38
C ASP A 152 0.44 14.54 -6.66
N ARG A 153 -0.75 15.14 -6.70
CA ARG A 153 -1.05 16.36 -5.95
C ARG A 153 -0.97 16.15 -4.45
N GLY A 154 -1.49 15.04 -3.94
CA GLY A 154 -1.40 14.71 -2.51
C GLY A 154 0.06 14.55 -2.06
N ALA A 155 0.90 13.95 -2.88
CA ALA A 155 2.34 13.86 -2.68
C ALA A 155 3.02 15.23 -2.66
N MET A 156 2.69 16.11 -3.61
CA MET A 156 3.19 17.48 -3.64
C MET A 156 2.78 18.29 -2.40
N MET A 157 1.53 18.17 -1.96
CA MET A 157 1.03 18.86 -0.76
C MET A 157 1.78 18.46 0.50
N LEU A 158 2.17 17.19 0.59
CA LEU A 158 2.92 16.61 1.71
C LEU A 158 4.44 16.73 1.54
N LYS A 159 4.91 17.25 0.40
CA LYS A 159 6.33 17.34 0.03
C LYS A 159 7.05 15.99 0.18
N VAL A 160 6.42 14.92 -0.26
CA VAL A 160 7.05 13.59 -0.23
C VAL A 160 8.04 13.44 -1.38
N ASP A 161 9.12 12.72 -1.13
CA ASP A 161 10.15 12.44 -2.13
C ASP A 161 9.70 11.32 -3.07
N LYS A 162 8.99 10.31 -2.54
CA LYS A 162 8.61 9.10 -3.28
C LYS A 162 7.20 8.62 -2.93
N ILE A 163 6.57 7.96 -3.89
CA ILE A 163 5.26 7.31 -3.73
C ILE A 163 5.40 5.81 -3.96
N CYS A 164 4.89 5.01 -3.03
CA CYS A 164 4.80 3.55 -3.16
C CYS A 164 3.35 3.12 -3.33
N THR A 165 3.08 2.27 -4.32
CA THR A 165 1.74 1.74 -4.59
C THR A 165 1.78 0.21 -4.70
N GLY A 166 0.81 -0.49 -4.09
CA GLY A 166 0.73 -1.96 -4.12
C GLY A 166 0.04 -2.47 -5.40
N LYS A 167 0.77 -2.46 -6.52
CA LYS A 167 0.32 -3.02 -7.81
C LYS A 167 1.16 -4.21 -8.24
#